data_AF-D4LDS8-F1
#
_entry.id   AF-D4LDS8-F1
#
_cell.length_a   1.000
_cell.length_b   1.000
_cell.length_c   1.000
_cell.angle_alpha   90.00
_cell.angle_beta   90.00
_cell.angle_gamma   90.00
#
_symmetry.space_group_name_H-M   'P 1'
#
loop_
_entity.id
_entity.type
_entity.pdbx_description
1 polymer ?
#
loop_
_entity_poly.entity_id
_entity_poly.type
_entity_poly.pdbx_seq_one_letter_code
_entity_poly.pdbx_strand_id
1 'polypeptide(L)'
;MLEKLIRWYSPDECLPEKSCDVMIQSGSFVAVMSYSAKYQKFNASDYCCENDHVMDVDRWAYLPELPPVERYEPAEGIGTNMSEEEYQRLADYDPPMSEEMTLLTLHSLFSFDMNCIKIVQSVCTYKKNADGEISLSGKYSRLPVWSTDRWNYIRFDTPNHKWEVVNGELMPYNEYSKERG
;
A
#
# COMPACT_ATOMS: atom_id res chain seq x y z
N MET A 1 -25.50 -24.68 11.39
CA MET A 1 -24.06 -24.33 11.42
C MET A 1 -23.36 -25.25 10.46
N LEU A 2 -22.88 -24.73 9.34
CA LEU A 2 -22.00 -25.49 8.44
C LEU A 2 -20.59 -25.38 9.04
N GLU A 3 -20.12 -26.43 9.70
CA GLU A 3 -18.70 -26.59 9.99
C GLU A 3 -17.96 -26.57 8.65
N LYS A 4 -17.26 -25.46 8.35
CA LYS A 4 -16.36 -25.40 7.21
C LYS A 4 -15.13 -26.26 7.54
N LEU A 5 -15.26 -27.57 7.34
CA LEU A 5 -14.12 -28.48 7.32
C LEU A 5 -13.29 -28.17 6.07
N ILE A 6 -12.16 -27.51 6.26
CA ILE A 6 -11.12 -27.40 5.24
C ILE A 6 -10.49 -28.79 5.14
N ARG A 7 -10.91 -29.59 4.16
CA ARG A 7 -10.28 -30.88 3.85
C ARG A 7 -9.14 -30.66 2.86
N TRP A 8 -7.95 -31.14 3.21
CA TRP A 8 -6.80 -31.15 2.30
C TRP A 8 -6.22 -32.56 2.22
N TYR A 9 -5.94 -33.03 1.00
CA TYR A 9 -5.62 -34.43 0.74
C TYR A 9 -4.42 -34.55 -0.21
N SER A 10 -3.30 -35.06 0.30
CA SER A 10 -2.37 -35.89 -0.47
C SER A 10 -1.84 -37.01 0.46
N PRO A 11 -1.84 -38.29 0.05
CA PRO A 11 -1.62 -39.43 0.96
C PRO A 11 -0.17 -39.72 1.37
N ASP A 12 0.83 -38.99 0.88
CA ASP A 12 2.22 -39.43 0.93
C ASP A 12 3.21 -38.56 1.76
N GLU A 13 2.74 -37.65 2.64
CA GLU A 13 3.63 -36.77 3.44
C GLU A 13 3.36 -36.82 4.97
N CYS A 14 4.41 -36.97 5.81
CA CYS A 14 4.38 -37.26 7.27
C CYS A 14 4.37 -36.00 8.17
N LEU A 15 3.78 -36.01 9.40
CA LEU A 15 3.68 -34.94 10.45
C LEU A 15 5.01 -34.37 11.01
N PRO A 16 5.09 -33.07 11.43
CA PRO A 16 6.31 -32.54 12.06
C PRO A 16 6.51 -33.17 13.43
N GLU A 17 7.74 -33.52 13.78
CA GLU A 17 8.04 -34.16 15.07
C GLU A 17 7.95 -33.21 16.27
N LYS A 18 8.00 -31.89 16.04
CA LYS A 18 8.00 -30.85 17.09
C LYS A 18 6.91 -29.82 16.84
N SER A 19 6.39 -29.25 17.92
CA SER A 19 5.47 -28.13 17.86
C SER A 19 6.13 -26.93 17.15
N CYS A 20 5.39 -26.28 16.27
CA CYS A 20 5.88 -25.15 15.46
C CYS A 20 4.70 -24.29 15.01
N ASP A 21 4.97 -23.03 14.66
CA ASP A 21 3.99 -22.20 13.95
C ASP A 21 4.13 -22.45 12.45
N VAL A 22 3.01 -22.67 11.78
CA VAL A 22 2.95 -22.97 10.35
C VAL A 22 2.13 -21.89 9.66
N MET A 23 2.69 -21.30 8.60
CA MET A 23 1.93 -20.44 7.69
C MET A 23 1.18 -21.30 6.68
N ILE A 24 -0.13 -21.07 6.58
CA ILE A 24 -1.02 -21.76 5.65
C ILE A 24 -1.59 -20.72 4.69
N GLN A 25 -1.46 -20.96 3.39
CA GLN A 25 -2.06 -20.12 2.35
C GLN A 25 -3.12 -20.91 1.57
N SER A 26 -4.33 -20.35 1.46
CA SER A 26 -5.40 -20.89 0.61
C SER A 26 -6.02 -19.75 -0.21
N GLY A 27 -5.71 -19.73 -1.52
CA GLY A 27 -6.10 -18.62 -2.39
C GLY A 27 -5.52 -17.28 -1.91
N SER A 28 -6.40 -16.34 -1.54
CA SER A 28 -6.05 -15.02 -1.01
C SER A 28 -5.87 -14.98 0.51
N PHE A 29 -6.04 -16.09 1.22
CA PHE A 29 -5.96 -16.14 2.67
C PHE A 29 -4.61 -16.69 3.12
N VAL A 30 -3.95 -15.99 4.05
CA VAL A 30 -2.76 -16.47 4.76
C VAL A 30 -3.11 -16.49 6.25
N ALA A 31 -2.92 -17.63 6.90
CA ALA A 31 -3.13 -17.81 8.33
C ALA A 31 -1.86 -18.39 8.97
N VAL A 32 -1.52 -17.93 10.18
CA VAL A 32 -0.50 -18.57 11.01
C VAL A 32 -1.24 -19.46 12.01
N MET A 33 -0.90 -20.75 12.04
CA MET A 33 -1.50 -21.71 12.97
C MET A 33 -0.40 -22.38 13.78
N SER A 34 -0.61 -22.52 15.09
CA SER A 34 0.33 -23.22 15.96
C SER A 34 0.04 -24.72 15.95
N TYR A 35 0.99 -25.54 15.53
CA TYR A 35 0.94 -27.00 15.59
C TYR A 35 1.44 -27.52 16.93
N SER A 36 0.71 -28.47 17.52
CA SER A 36 1.14 -29.22 18.69
C SER A 36 1.48 -30.66 18.33
N ALA A 37 2.76 -31.02 18.38
CA ALA A 37 3.21 -32.40 18.15
C ALA A 37 2.68 -33.38 19.21
N LYS A 38 2.49 -32.89 20.45
CA LYS A 38 1.94 -33.69 21.57
C LYS A 38 0.52 -34.17 21.29
N TYR A 39 -0.30 -33.32 20.69
CA TYR A 39 -1.72 -33.60 20.44
C TYR A 39 -2.02 -33.91 18.97
N GLN A 40 -1.05 -33.73 18.08
CA GLN A 40 -1.19 -33.77 16.62
C GLN A 40 -2.35 -32.89 16.13
N LYS A 41 -2.45 -31.67 16.68
CA LYS A 41 -3.53 -30.70 16.39
C LYS A 41 -2.96 -29.32 16.08
N PHE A 42 -3.69 -28.54 15.30
CA PHE A 42 -3.41 -27.13 15.08
C PHE A 42 -4.37 -26.26 15.89
N ASN A 43 -3.85 -25.15 16.41
CA ASN A 43 -4.65 -24.10 17.02
C ASN A 43 -4.64 -22.89 16.09
N ALA A 44 -5.82 -22.50 15.61
CA ALA A 44 -6.01 -21.25 14.88
C ALA A 44 -6.39 -20.17 15.88
N SER A 45 -5.41 -19.40 16.37
CA SER A 45 -5.70 -18.14 17.05
C SER A 45 -5.91 -17.07 15.97
N ASP A 46 -7.11 -16.99 15.41
CA ASP A 46 -7.45 -15.86 14.55
C ASP A 46 -7.71 -14.62 15.41
N TYR A 47 -7.17 -13.47 15.01
CA TYR A 47 -7.24 -12.20 15.75
C TYR A 47 -8.66 -11.60 15.80
N CYS A 48 -9.71 -12.30 15.34
CA CYS A 48 -11.07 -11.77 15.20
C CYS A 48 -12.21 -12.79 15.44
N CYS A 49 -12.00 -13.87 16.20
CA CYS A 49 -13.09 -14.80 16.53
C CYS A 49 -13.13 -15.08 18.04
N GLU A 50 -14.21 -14.68 18.72
CA GLU A 50 -14.40 -14.79 20.17
C GLU A 50 -14.50 -16.23 20.72
N ASN A 51 -14.28 -17.26 19.89
CA ASN A 51 -14.36 -18.65 20.30
C ASN A 51 -13.14 -19.42 19.79
N ASP A 52 -12.40 -20.04 20.73
CA ASP A 52 -11.30 -20.98 20.46
C ASP A 52 -11.81 -22.18 19.63
N HIS A 53 -11.67 -22.10 18.31
CA HIS A 53 -11.99 -23.21 17.43
C HIS A 53 -10.78 -24.11 17.27
N VAL A 54 -10.79 -25.25 17.96
CA VAL A 54 -9.84 -26.34 17.73
C VAL A 54 -10.23 -27.02 16.42
N MET A 55 -9.37 -26.97 15.41
CA MET A 55 -9.56 -27.73 14.17
C MET A 55 -8.78 -29.03 14.25
N ASP A 56 -9.46 -30.16 14.08
CA ASP A 56 -8.79 -31.45 13.89
C ASP A 56 -8.10 -31.46 12.53
N VAL A 57 -6.81 -31.77 12.53
CA VAL A 57 -6.00 -31.77 11.32
C VAL A 57 -5.72 -33.20 10.89
N ASP A 58 -6.34 -33.58 9.78
CA ASP A 58 -6.15 -34.90 9.18
C ASP A 58 -4.78 -35.01 8.47
N ARG A 59 -4.26 -33.93 7.85
CA ARG A 59 -2.99 -33.88 7.09
C ARG A 59 -2.38 -32.48 7.00
N TRP A 60 -1.07 -32.38 6.73
CA TRP A 60 -0.29 -31.13 6.56
C TRP A 60 0.79 -31.36 5.45
N ALA A 61 1.39 -30.28 4.92
CA ALA A 61 2.49 -30.33 3.95
C ALA A 61 3.45 -29.13 4.13
N TYR A 62 4.72 -29.28 3.73
CA TYR A 62 5.66 -28.16 3.60
C TYR A 62 5.55 -27.57 2.19
N LEU A 63 5.40 -26.25 2.09
CA LEU A 63 5.47 -25.56 0.79
C LEU A 63 6.89 -25.77 0.22
N PRO A 64 7.06 -26.43 -0.95
CA PRO A 64 8.36 -26.53 -1.60
C PRO A 64 8.86 -25.11 -1.85
N GLU A 65 10.12 -24.82 -1.48
CA GLU A 65 10.75 -23.50 -1.44
C GLU A 65 10.16 -22.54 -2.49
N LEU A 66 9.10 -21.83 -2.08
CA LEU A 66 8.57 -20.77 -2.90
C LEU A 66 9.74 -19.79 -3.05
N PRO A 67 10.08 -19.34 -4.27
CA PRO A 67 11.04 -18.27 -4.42
C PRO A 67 10.62 -17.16 -3.44
N PRO A 68 11.59 -16.52 -2.74
CA PRO A 68 11.26 -15.55 -1.70
C PRO A 68 10.17 -14.62 -2.23
N VAL A 69 9.04 -14.54 -1.51
CA VAL A 69 7.98 -13.61 -1.90
C VAL A 69 8.64 -12.26 -2.06
N GLU A 70 8.67 -11.75 -3.28
CA GLU A 70 9.38 -10.52 -3.58
C GLU A 70 8.70 -9.41 -2.78
N ARG A 71 9.41 -8.93 -1.75
CA ARG A 71 8.89 -7.91 -0.84
C ARG A 71 9.15 -6.56 -1.49
N TYR A 72 8.08 -5.79 -1.59
CA TYR A 72 8.12 -4.44 -2.09
C TYR A 72 7.81 -3.48 -0.95
N GLU A 73 8.64 -2.46 -0.83
CA GLU A 73 8.43 -1.35 0.09
C GLU A 73 8.09 -0.09 -0.71
N PRO A 74 7.34 0.87 -0.13
CA PRO A 74 7.21 2.19 -0.73
C PRO A 74 8.59 2.81 -1.00
N ALA A 75 8.76 3.40 -2.19
CA ALA A 75 9.95 4.16 -2.50
C ALA A 75 9.83 5.57 -1.92
N GLU A 76 10.50 5.82 -0.80
CA GLU A 76 10.48 7.13 -0.13
C GLU A 76 11.12 8.23 -1.00
N GLY A 77 10.56 9.44 -0.95
CA GLY A 77 11.09 10.61 -1.65
C GLY A 77 10.88 10.62 -3.18
N ILE A 78 10.12 9.65 -3.71
CA ILE A 78 9.79 9.54 -5.14
C ILE A 78 8.28 9.30 -5.30
N GLY A 79 7.67 10.04 -6.22
CA GLY A 79 6.24 10.07 -6.45
C GLY A 79 5.55 11.15 -5.64
N THR A 80 4.25 10.98 -5.43
CA THR A 80 3.45 11.89 -4.61
C THR A 80 3.83 11.76 -3.13
N ASN A 81 3.76 12.90 -2.44
CA ASN A 81 4.05 12.99 -1.03
C ASN A 81 2.79 12.91 -0.15
N MET A 82 1.59 12.87 -0.74
CA MET A 82 0.33 12.62 -0.05
C MET A 82 -0.16 11.20 -0.38
N SER A 83 -0.51 10.42 0.64
CA SER A 83 -1.08 9.09 0.41
C SER A 83 -2.42 9.18 -0.33
N GLU A 84 -2.80 8.10 -1.04
CA GLU A 84 -4.10 8.09 -1.73
C GLU A 84 -5.26 8.18 -0.74
N GLU A 85 -5.16 7.52 0.41
CA GLU A 85 -6.18 7.54 1.45
C GLU A 85 -6.40 8.95 2.02
N GLU A 86 -5.32 9.70 2.27
CA GLU A 86 -5.43 11.09 2.73
C GLU A 86 -6.01 11.99 1.66
N TYR A 87 -5.59 11.83 0.39
CA TYR A 87 -6.16 12.60 -0.71
C TYR A 87 -7.65 12.35 -0.87
N GLN A 88 -8.11 11.10 -0.82
CA GLN A 88 -9.53 10.78 -0.94
C GLN A 88 -10.35 11.38 0.21
N ARG A 89 -9.85 11.30 1.46
CA ARG A 89 -10.50 11.98 2.60
C ARG A 89 -10.63 13.49 2.40
N LEU A 90 -9.59 14.12 1.84
CA LEU A 90 -9.62 15.55 1.53
C LEU A 90 -10.63 15.86 0.41
N ALA A 91 -10.62 15.09 -0.68
CA ALA A 91 -11.51 15.26 -1.81
C ALA A 91 -13.00 15.00 -1.47
N ASP A 92 -13.26 14.13 -0.49
CA ASP A 92 -14.60 13.89 0.06
C ASP A 92 -15.08 15.05 0.96
N TYR A 93 -14.15 15.73 1.63
CA TYR A 93 -14.47 16.80 2.57
C TYR A 93 -14.71 18.14 1.88
N ASP A 94 -13.85 18.52 0.94
CA ASP A 94 -13.91 19.79 0.22
C ASP A 94 -13.92 19.60 -1.30
N PRO A 95 -14.70 20.39 -2.05
CA PRO A 95 -14.75 20.28 -3.49
C PRO A 95 -13.42 20.71 -4.15
N PRO A 96 -13.10 20.18 -5.33
CA PRO A 96 -11.97 20.64 -6.12
C PRO A 96 -12.02 22.13 -6.44
N MET A 97 -10.86 22.78 -6.42
CA MET A 97 -10.71 24.16 -6.87
C MET A 97 -10.75 24.27 -8.40
N SER A 98 -11.18 25.42 -8.90
CA SER A 98 -10.98 25.79 -10.30
C SER A 98 -9.49 26.04 -10.59
N GLU A 99 -9.12 25.97 -11.87
CA GLU A 99 -7.77 26.29 -12.34
C GLU A 99 -7.36 27.72 -11.97
N GLU A 100 -8.24 28.70 -12.19
CA GLU A 100 -7.98 30.11 -11.83
C GLU A 100 -7.69 30.28 -10.33
N MET A 101 -8.52 29.67 -9.46
CA MET A 101 -8.32 29.73 -8.01
C MET A 101 -7.03 29.03 -7.59
N THR A 102 -6.68 27.92 -8.25
CA THR A 102 -5.42 27.20 -8.00
C THR A 102 -4.21 28.07 -8.34
N LEU A 103 -4.21 28.73 -9.51
CA LEU A 103 -3.14 29.64 -9.92
C LEU A 103 -3.00 30.84 -8.98
N LEU A 104 -4.12 31.46 -8.60
CA LEU A 104 -4.14 32.58 -7.64
C LEU A 104 -3.60 32.16 -6.27
N THR A 105 -3.93 30.95 -5.82
CA THR A 105 -3.43 30.40 -4.55
C THR A 105 -1.92 30.19 -4.59
N LEU A 106 -1.40 29.56 -5.65
CA LEU A 106 0.03 29.34 -5.82
C LEU A 106 0.83 30.64 -5.93
N HIS A 107 0.30 31.63 -6.65
CA HIS A 107 0.89 32.96 -6.71
C HIS A 107 0.89 33.65 -5.35
N SER A 108 -0.28 33.71 -4.69
CA SER A 108 -0.45 34.50 -3.47
C SER A 108 0.31 33.93 -2.27
N LEU A 109 0.38 32.61 -2.15
CA LEU A 109 0.99 31.95 -0.99
C LEU A 109 2.45 31.56 -1.21
N PHE A 110 2.84 31.22 -2.43
CA PHE A 110 4.17 30.70 -2.74
C PHE A 110 4.94 31.56 -3.76
N SER A 111 4.39 32.70 -4.19
CA SER A 111 5.04 33.67 -5.09
C SER A 111 5.44 33.11 -6.47
N PHE A 112 4.76 32.06 -6.95
CA PHE A 112 4.97 31.57 -8.31
C PHE A 112 4.32 32.48 -9.35
N ASP A 113 5.00 32.70 -10.47
CA ASP A 113 4.41 33.37 -11.64
C ASP A 113 3.35 32.47 -12.27
N MET A 114 2.10 32.95 -12.32
CA MET A 114 0.95 32.22 -12.86
C MET A 114 1.19 31.75 -14.31
N ASN A 115 1.96 32.49 -15.11
CA ASN A 115 2.25 32.13 -16.51
C ASN A 115 3.26 30.98 -16.65
N CYS A 116 3.98 30.66 -15.57
CA CYS A 116 4.96 29.58 -15.53
C CYS A 116 4.42 28.31 -14.88
N ILE A 117 3.17 28.30 -14.42
CA ILE A 117 2.56 27.17 -13.73
C ILE A 117 1.77 26.33 -14.73
N LYS A 118 1.99 25.01 -14.69
CA LYS A 118 1.12 24.03 -15.31
C LYS A 118 0.52 23.13 -14.23
N ILE A 119 -0.79 23.19 -14.02
CA ILE A 119 -1.46 22.27 -13.09
C ILE A 119 -1.39 20.85 -13.66
N VAL A 120 -1.00 19.88 -12.83
CA VAL A 120 -0.85 18.48 -13.22
C VAL A 120 -1.74 17.64 -12.31
N GLN A 121 -2.64 16.88 -12.92
CA GLN A 121 -3.62 16.08 -12.17
C GLN A 121 -3.22 14.61 -12.05
N SER A 122 -2.21 14.16 -12.80
CA SER A 122 -1.76 12.78 -12.74
C SER A 122 -0.54 12.66 -11.84
N VAL A 123 -0.62 11.77 -10.84
CA VAL A 123 0.50 11.47 -9.95
C VAL A 123 0.76 9.98 -9.85
N CYS A 124 1.99 9.65 -9.46
CA CYS A 124 2.48 8.29 -9.37
C CYS A 124 2.97 7.99 -7.94
N THR A 125 2.85 6.73 -7.54
CA THR A 125 3.59 6.16 -6.41
C THR A 125 4.52 5.09 -6.92
N TYR A 126 5.62 4.87 -6.22
CA TYR A 126 6.64 3.92 -6.61
C TYR A 126 6.93 2.94 -5.48
N LYS A 127 7.38 1.75 -5.85
CA LYS A 127 7.81 0.71 -4.93
C LYS A 127 9.22 0.25 -5.29
N LYS A 128 10.00 -0.12 -4.28
CA LYS A 128 11.34 -0.70 -4.44
C LYS A 128 11.31 -2.17 -4.03
N ASN A 129 11.99 -3.04 -4.77
CA ASN A 129 12.22 -4.41 -4.35
C ASN A 129 13.44 -4.51 -3.39
N ALA A 130 13.77 -5.72 -2.94
CA ALA A 130 14.88 -5.97 -2.03
C ALA A 130 16.25 -5.56 -2.61
N ASP A 131 16.40 -5.61 -3.94
CA ASP A 131 17.62 -5.19 -4.66
C ASP A 131 17.67 -3.66 -4.87
N GLY A 132 16.65 -2.92 -4.42
CA GLY A 132 16.55 -1.47 -4.56
C GLY A 132 16.03 -1.01 -5.92
N GLU A 133 15.57 -1.93 -6.78
CA GLU A 133 14.99 -1.58 -8.07
C GLU A 133 13.63 -0.91 -7.89
N ILE A 134 13.52 0.31 -8.41
CA ILE A 134 12.29 1.10 -8.34
C ILE A 134 11.39 0.79 -9.54
N SER A 135 10.12 0.54 -9.26
CA SER A 135 9.07 0.34 -10.26
C SER A 135 7.81 1.13 -9.90
N LEU A 136 6.97 1.42 -10.90
CA LEU A 136 5.70 2.09 -10.71
C LEU A 136 4.77 1.20 -9.85
N SER A 137 4.25 1.76 -8.77
CA SER A 137 3.30 1.06 -7.88
C SER A 137 1.86 1.46 -8.15
N GLY A 138 1.62 2.74 -8.46
CA GLY A 138 0.28 3.27 -8.68
C GLY A 138 0.31 4.55 -9.50
N LYS A 139 -0.82 4.83 -10.17
CA LYS A 139 -1.07 6.06 -10.90
C LYS A 139 -2.47 6.55 -10.58
N TYR A 140 -2.57 7.78 -10.11
CA TYR A 140 -3.81 8.38 -9.61
C TYR A 140 -4.13 9.66 -10.37
N SER A 141 -5.41 9.99 -10.40
CA SER A 141 -5.92 11.27 -10.92
C SER A 141 -6.43 12.08 -9.74
N ARG A 142 -5.81 13.23 -9.51
CA ARG A 142 -6.05 14.10 -8.35
C ARG A 142 -6.27 15.53 -8.83
N LEU A 143 -7.38 16.13 -8.42
CA LEU A 143 -7.66 17.54 -8.65
C LEU A 143 -7.10 18.38 -7.49
N PRO A 144 -6.78 19.65 -7.72
CA PRO A 144 -6.39 20.56 -6.63
C PRO A 144 -7.54 20.71 -5.63
N VAL A 145 -7.26 20.54 -4.34
CA VAL A 145 -8.23 20.75 -3.25
C VAL A 145 -7.57 21.61 -2.18
N TRP A 146 -8.30 22.60 -1.66
CA TRP A 146 -7.78 23.51 -0.65
C TRP A 146 -8.78 23.75 0.45
N SER A 147 -8.54 23.14 1.62
CA SER A 147 -9.29 23.42 2.84
C SER A 147 -8.60 24.54 3.63
N THR A 148 -9.40 25.41 4.25
CA THR A 148 -8.91 26.44 5.17
C THR A 148 -8.25 25.85 6.42
N ASP A 149 -8.53 24.58 6.70
CA ASP A 149 -8.25 23.91 7.97
C ASP A 149 -6.93 23.11 7.92
N ARG A 150 -6.03 23.50 7.00
CA ARG A 150 -4.67 22.98 6.75
C ARG A 150 -4.59 21.67 5.97
N TRP A 151 -5.68 21.11 5.48
CA TRP A 151 -5.62 19.99 4.53
C TRP A 151 -5.74 20.52 3.11
N ASN A 152 -4.69 20.34 2.32
CA ASN A 152 -4.69 20.80 0.95
C ASN A 152 -3.74 19.97 0.10
N TYR A 153 -4.05 19.93 -1.19
CA TYR A 153 -3.30 19.21 -2.18
C TYR A 153 -3.32 19.97 -3.50
N ILE A 154 -2.14 20.30 -4.02
CA ILE A 154 -1.98 20.85 -5.37
C ILE A 154 -0.74 20.23 -6.00
N ARG A 155 -0.88 19.62 -7.18
CA ARG A 155 0.26 19.17 -7.99
C ARG A 155 0.43 20.09 -9.21
N PHE A 156 1.64 20.60 -9.42
CA PHE A 156 1.92 21.51 -10.53
C PHE A 156 3.39 21.51 -10.96
N ASP A 157 3.63 21.82 -12.23
CA ASP A 157 4.95 21.95 -12.80
C ASP A 157 5.29 23.41 -13.08
N THR A 158 6.57 23.71 -12.94
CA THR A 158 7.24 24.91 -13.45
C THR A 158 8.25 24.47 -14.51
N PRO A 159 8.85 25.39 -15.32
CA PRO A 159 9.73 24.99 -16.42
C PRO A 159 10.87 24.03 -16.05
N ASN A 160 11.39 24.12 -14.82
CA ASN A 160 12.54 23.33 -14.37
C ASN A 160 12.26 22.41 -13.18
N HIS A 161 11.09 22.53 -12.54
CA HIS A 161 10.81 21.83 -11.30
C HIS A 161 9.36 21.36 -11.24
N LYS A 162 9.18 20.23 -10.54
CA LYS A 162 7.90 19.60 -10.28
C LYS A 162 7.61 19.75 -8.78
N TRP A 163 6.42 20.21 -8.45
CA TRP A 163 6.05 20.54 -7.08
C TRP A 163 4.71 19.92 -6.69
N GLU A 164 4.59 19.65 -5.40
CA GLU A 164 3.32 19.45 -4.70
C GLU A 164 3.20 20.45 -3.56
N VAL A 165 2.00 20.97 -3.34
CA VAL A 165 1.62 21.55 -2.06
C VAL A 165 0.85 20.47 -1.29
N VAL A 166 1.32 20.11 -0.11
CA VAL A 166 0.72 19.12 0.77
C VAL A 166 0.53 19.75 2.13
N ASN A 167 -0.72 19.91 2.56
CA ASN A 167 -1.08 20.46 3.87
C ASN A 167 -0.41 21.81 4.21
N GLY A 168 -0.24 22.65 3.20
CA GLY A 168 0.33 23.99 3.27
C GLY A 168 1.83 24.03 3.02
N GLU A 169 2.49 22.88 2.90
CA GLU A 169 3.94 22.79 2.67
C GLU A 169 4.24 22.56 1.19
N LEU A 170 5.22 23.31 0.67
CA LEU A 170 5.71 23.16 -0.69
C LEU A 170 6.79 22.06 -0.71
N MET A 171 6.52 20.98 -1.42
CA MET A 171 7.37 19.80 -1.46
C MET A 171 7.76 19.44 -2.90
N PRO A 172 9.01 19.00 -3.14
CA PRO A 172 9.44 18.56 -4.46
C PRO A 172 8.68 17.29 -4.85
N TYR A 173 8.33 17.17 -6.14
CA TYR A 173 7.77 15.96 -6.71
C TYR A 173 8.77 15.30 -7.64
N ASN A 174 9.40 14.22 -7.17
CA ASN A 174 10.41 13.50 -7.93
C ASN A 174 9.78 12.31 -8.66
N GLU A 175 9.93 12.23 -9.97
CA GLU A 175 9.55 11.03 -10.72
C GLU A 175 10.75 10.15 -10.97
N TYR A 176 10.55 8.84 -10.87
CA TYR A 176 11.57 7.91 -11.30
C TYR A 176 11.63 7.84 -12.83
N SER A 177 12.77 8.21 -13.39
CA SER A 177 13.11 7.97 -14.79
C SER A 177 14.36 7.08 -14.84
N LYS A 178 14.29 5.94 -15.55
CA LYS A 178 15.46 5.06 -15.79
C LYS A 178 16.59 5.73 -16.61
N GLU A 179 16.41 6.96 -17.10
CA GLU A 179 17.32 7.66 -18.00
C GLU A 179 18.55 8.31 -17.33
N ARG A 180 19.00 7.83 -16.17
CA ARG A 180 20.33 8.15 -15.64
C ARG A 180 21.18 6.87 -15.56
N GLY A 181 21.58 6.41 -16.73
CA GLY A 181 22.77 5.58 -16.93
C GLY A 181 23.96 6.45 -17.29
#